data_AF-A0A3N5V525-F1
#
_entry.id   AF-A0A3N5V525-F1
#
_cell.length_a   1.000
_cell.length_b   1.000
_cell.length_c   1.000
_cell.angle_alpha   90.00
_cell.angle_beta   90.00
_cell.angle_gamma   90.00
#
_symmetry.space_group_name_H-M   'P 1'
#
loop_
_entity.id
_entity.type
_entity.pdbx_description
1 polymer ?
#
loop_
_entity_poly.entity_id
_entity_poly.type
_entity_poly.pdbx_seq_one_letter_code
_entity_poly.pdbx_strand_id
1 'polypeptide(L)' 'MVRPTLKKQIPHLQESIKETAWKQIAELGASALSLRAIARELKITAPAIYNYF' A
#
# COMPACT_ATOMS: atom_id res chain seq x y z
N MET A 1 12.72 -18.94 -17.19
CA MET A 1 13.14 -18.57 -15.82
C MET A 1 11.91 -18.19 -15.02
N VAL A 2 11.58 -18.98 -14.00
CA VAL A 2 10.48 -18.66 -13.06
C VAL A 2 10.90 -17.43 -12.25
N ARG A 3 10.12 -16.35 -12.35
CA ARG A 3 10.32 -15.14 -11.56
C ARG A 3 10.18 -15.52 -10.08
N PRO A 4 11.21 -15.36 -9.23
CA PRO A 4 11.07 -15.67 -7.81
C PRO A 4 10.04 -14.72 -7.21
N THR A 5 8.83 -15.21 -6.94
CA THR A 5 7.85 -14.46 -6.15
C THR A 5 8.37 -14.48 -4.72
N LEU A 6 8.99 -13.37 -4.32
CA LEU A 6 9.27 -13.08 -2.92
C LEU A 6 7.93 -12.96 -2.19
N LYS A 7 7.34 -14.11 -1.81
CA LYS A 7 6.21 -14.17 -0.89
C LYS A 7 6.71 -13.89 0.53
N LYS A 8 7.28 -12.70 0.74
CA LYS A 8 7.38 -12.14 2.07
C LYS A 8 6.01 -11.54 2.35
N GLN A 9 5.12 -12.33 2.94
CA GLN A 9 3.87 -11.79 3.45
C GLN A 9 4.25 -10.76 4.51
N ILE A 10 3.95 -9.49 4.22
CA ILE A 10 3.95 -8.47 5.25
C ILE A 10 2.73 -8.79 6.11
N PRO A 11 2.91 -9.21 7.37
CA PRO A 11 1.77 -9.45 8.25
C PRO A 11 1.00 -8.13 8.38
N HIS A 12 -0.33 -8.22 8.40
CA HIS A 12 -1.21 -7.05 8.53
C HIS A 12 -1.13 -6.02 7.38
N LEU A 13 -0.69 -6.42 6.17
CA LEU A 13 -0.54 -5.48 5.05
C LEU A 13 -1.82 -4.69 4.73
N GLN A 14 -2.99 -5.33 4.78
CA GLN A 14 -4.26 -4.65 4.55
C GLN A 14 -4.54 -3.54 5.58
N GLU A 15 -4.14 -3.77 6.83
CA GLU A 15 -4.30 -2.82 7.92
C GLU A 15 -3.32 -1.65 7.75
N SER A 16 -2.06 -1.94 7.42
CA SER A 16 -1.06 -0.92 7.10
C SER A 16 -1.46 -0.06 5.89
N ILE A 17 -2.12 -0.62 4.87
CA ILE A 17 -2.69 0.15 3.76
C ILE A 17 -3.77 1.13 4.24
N LYS A 18 -4.67 0.70 5.14
CA LYS A 18 -5.71 1.59 5.69
C LYS A 18 -5.11 2.68 6.58
N GLU A 19 -4.17 2.34 7.45
CA GLU A 19 -3.50 3.30 8.35
C GLU A 19 -2.79 4.40 7.55
N THR A 20 -2.01 4.01 6.53
CA THR A 20 -1.33 4.97 5.65
C THR A 20 -2.30 5.81 4.82
N ALA A 21 -3.40 5.22 4.33
CA ALA A 21 -4.46 5.97 3.65
C ALA A 21 -5.10 7.02 4.58
N TRP A 22 -5.46 6.64 5.82
CA TRP A 22 -6.04 7.57 6.80
C TRP A 22 -5.08 8.69 7.16
N LYS A 23 -3.79 8.38 7.32
CA LYS A 23 -2.76 9.39 7.55
C LYS A 23 -2.66 10.39 6.39
N GLN A 24 -2.65 9.91 5.14
CA GLN A 24 -2.65 10.80 3.96
C GLN A 24 -3.91 11.67 3.89
N ILE A 25 -5.08 11.10 4.21
CA ILE A 25 -6.34 11.86 4.24
C ILE A 25 -6.28 12.94 5.31
N ALA A 26 -5.73 12.64 6.49
CA ALA A 26 -5.60 13.60 7.58
C ALA A 26 -4.61 14.73 7.25
N GLU A 27 -3.52 14.43 6.55
CA GLU A 27 -2.47 15.40 6.22
C GLU A 27 -2.79 16.24 4.97
N LEU A 28 -3.35 15.62 3.93
CA LEU A 28 -3.49 16.22 2.59
C LEU A 28 -4.95 16.38 2.14
N GLY A 29 -5.90 15.80 2.87
CA GLY A 29 -7.31 15.74 2.49
C GLY A 29 -7.63 14.55 1.57
N ALA A 30 -8.90 14.18 1.53
CA ALA A 30 -9.37 12.98 0.80
C ALA A 30 -9.14 13.05 -0.72
N SER A 31 -9.20 14.25 -1.32
CA SER A 31 -8.98 14.46 -2.75
C SER A 31 -7.52 14.25 -3.19
N ALA A 32 -6.56 14.33 -2.26
CA ALA A 32 -5.13 14.19 -2.53
C ALA A 32 -4.60 12.76 -2.28
N LEU A 33 -5.47 11.81 -1.91
CA LEU A 33 -5.09 10.42 -1.62
C LEU A 33 -4.43 9.75 -2.84
N SER A 34 -3.28 9.10 -2.62
CA SER A 34 -2.52 8.48 -3.70
C SER A 34 -2.09 7.05 -3.37
N LEU A 35 -2.59 6.08 -4.14
CA LEU A 35 -2.17 4.68 -4.05
C LEU A 35 -0.66 4.51 -4.28
N ARG A 36 -0.07 5.34 -5.14
CA ARG A 36 1.39 5.31 -5.38
C ARG A 36 2.17 5.82 -4.16
N ALA A 37 1.64 6.83 -3.46
CA ALA A 37 2.26 7.33 -2.24
C ALA A 37 2.18 6.28 -1.12
N ILE A 38 1.01 5.63 -0.95
CA ILE A 38 0.83 4.53 0.01
C ILE A 38 1.82 3.39 -0.27
N ALA A 39 1.92 2.96 -1.53
CA ALA A 39 2.82 1.89 -1.91
C ALA A 39 4.29 2.22 -1.60
N ARG A 40 4.70 3.48 -1.82
CA ARG A 40 6.04 3.97 -1.51
C ARG A 40 6.33 3.96 -0.01
N GLU A 41 5.38 4.38 0.82
CA GLU A 41 5.52 4.39 2.28
C GLU A 41 5.65 2.96 2.85
N LEU A 42 4.83 2.03 2.33
CA LEU A 42 4.85 0.62 2.73
C LEU A 42 5.94 -0.22 2.06
N LYS A 43 6.76 0.38 1.18
CA LYS A 43 7.80 -0.30 0.39
C LYS A 43 7.26 -1.50 -0.41
N ILE A 44 6.05 -1.36 -0.93
CA ILE A 44 5.40 -2.34 -1.83
C ILE A 44 5.23 -1.74 -3.23
N THR A 45 4.81 -2.57 -4.18
CA THR A 45 4.41 -2.10 -5.51
C THR A 45 2.96 -1.61 -5.46
N ALA A 46 2.61 -0.55 -6.21
CA ALA A 46 1.22 -0.08 -6.28
C ALA A 46 0.22 -1.18 -6.70
N PRO A 47 0.55 -2.08 -7.66
CA PRO A 47 -0.32 -3.21 -7.97
C PRO A 47 -0.59 -4.17 -6.83
N ALA A 48 0.27 -4.22 -5.80
CA ALA A 48 0.03 -5.07 -4.64
C ALA A 48 -1.22 -4.62 -3.85
N ILE A 49 -1.56 -3.32 -3.89
CA ILE A 49 -2.74 -2.78 -3.20
C ILE A 49 -4.03 -3.32 -3.82
N TYR A 50 -4.08 -3.52 -5.15
CA TYR A 50 -5.25 -4.08 -5.84
C TYR A 50 -5.57 -5.54 -5.45
N ASN A 51 -4.63 -6.24 -4.80
CA ASN A 51 -4.93 -7.58 -4.27
C ASN A 51 -5.69 -7.56 -2.94
N TYR A 52 -5.90 -6.36 -2.35
CA TYR A 52 -6.57 -6.17 -1.06
C TYR A 52 -7.86 -5.36 -1.16
N PHE A 53 -8.00 -4.50 -2.18
CA PHE A 53 -9.12 -3.59 -2.42
C PHE A 53 -9.38 -3.46 -3.92
#